data_AF-A0A0X3Q1Q1-F1
#
_entry.id   AF-A0A0X3Q1Q1-F1
#
_cell.length_a   1.000
_cell.length_b   1.000
_cell.length_c   1.000
_cell.angle_alpha   90.00
_cell.angle_beta   90.00
_cell.angle_gamma   90.00
#
_symmetry.space_group_name_H-M   'P 1'
#
loop_
_entity.id
_entity.type
_entity.pdbx_description
1 polymer ?
#
loop_
_entity_poly.entity_id
_entity_poly.type
_entity_poly.pdbx_seq_one_letter_code
_entity_poly.pdbx_strand_id
1 'polypeptide(L)'
;MILGLKKATQSLSCRFSILKVFSHTILSKACGIEPTAVAYRAAFKREVPLDDLPFRVNFRGKPYKPATVQESLEYVKSAEFTKLYRGKPVWFYHRRNFKGHFPPKRPRKSCTHGGLLITSNPCPICRDEYLVLDYQNVYLLKHFLHPQSAEILEPTTTGLCQKQHKVLFLEIEKARDLGTIEMRLPFRLFDYADYYGDLLTEEELAQLESHVASGTDSGRRLEPRGSIYRAAAEAVTSLPPSLAGLIRHSALIPHVEEVATEPPATEIESPRLPNRYKMEEAYRKLLLRRRRSKSILLEGN
;
A
#
# COMPACT_ATOMS: atom_id res chain seq x y z
N MET A 1 -83.78 -28.84 30.99
CA MET A 1 -84.15 -28.03 29.81
C MET A 1 -82.92 -27.88 28.94
N ILE A 2 -82.90 -28.60 27.80
CA ILE A 2 -82.55 -28.19 26.42
C ILE A 2 -81.66 -26.93 26.35
N LEU A 3 -80.43 -26.90 25.80
CA LEU A 3 -79.91 -27.21 24.45
C LEU A 3 -78.37 -27.29 24.60
N GLY A 4 -77.55 -28.08 23.91
CA GLY A 4 -77.68 -28.72 22.61
C GLY A 4 -76.55 -28.25 21.67
N LEU A 5 -75.75 -29.21 21.19
CA LEU A 5 -75.14 -29.27 19.83
C LEU A 5 -73.90 -28.38 19.57
N LYS A 6 -72.81 -28.80 18.90
CA LYS A 6 -72.54 -29.91 17.96
C LYS A 6 -71.03 -30.19 17.85
N LYS A 7 -70.69 -31.47 17.62
CA LYS A 7 -69.41 -31.99 17.12
C LYS A 7 -69.22 -31.69 15.62
N ALA A 8 -67.98 -31.67 15.17
CA ALA A 8 -67.59 -32.13 13.83
C ALA A 8 -66.26 -32.90 13.89
N THR A 9 -66.17 -33.93 13.07
CA THR A 9 -65.34 -35.13 13.17
C THR A 9 -64.41 -35.28 11.96
N GLN A 10 -63.24 -35.90 12.20
CA GLN A 10 -62.49 -36.83 11.31
C GLN A 10 -61.87 -36.26 10.00
N SER A 11 -60.60 -36.52 9.68
CA SER A 11 -60.09 -37.88 9.40
C SER A 11 -58.56 -37.98 9.51
N LEU A 12 -58.14 -39.14 10.00
CA LEU A 12 -56.79 -39.69 9.90
C LEU A 12 -56.66 -40.42 8.56
N SER A 13 -55.51 -40.26 7.88
CA SER A 13 -54.96 -41.35 7.07
C SER A 13 -53.45 -41.42 7.28
N CYS A 14 -53.03 -42.51 7.91
CA CYS A 14 -51.67 -42.92 8.14
C CYS A 14 -51.20 -43.71 6.90
N ARG A 15 -50.02 -43.40 6.34
CA ARG A 15 -49.22 -44.36 5.59
C ARG A 15 -47.79 -44.32 6.11
N PHE A 16 -47.48 -45.31 6.95
CA PHE A 16 -46.13 -45.73 7.29
C PHE A 16 -45.52 -46.52 6.12
N SER A 17 -44.26 -46.24 5.79
CA SER A 17 -43.23 -47.16 5.25
C SER A 17 -41.93 -46.36 5.12
N ILE A 18 -41.08 -46.35 6.14
CA ILE A 18 -39.84 -47.14 6.23
C ILE A 18 -38.96 -47.00 4.98
N LEU A 19 -37.89 -46.21 5.09
CA LEU A 19 -36.52 -46.67 4.83
C LEU A 19 -35.53 -45.66 5.40
N LYS A 20 -34.86 -46.09 6.46
CA LYS A 20 -33.69 -45.46 7.06
C LYS A 20 -32.52 -45.89 6.20
N VAL A 21 -31.95 -44.98 5.41
CA VAL A 21 -30.60 -45.13 4.86
C VAL A 21 -29.76 -43.99 5.40
N PHE A 22 -28.94 -44.35 6.37
CA PHE A 22 -27.74 -43.61 6.74
C PHE A 22 -26.76 -43.69 5.56
N SER A 23 -26.30 -42.55 5.05
CA SER A 23 -24.91 -42.35 4.65
C SER A 23 -24.71 -40.95 4.06
N HIS A 24 -24.04 -40.10 4.84
CA HIS A 24 -23.12 -39.05 4.39
C HIS A 24 -23.49 -38.25 3.12
N THR A 25 -24.36 -37.26 3.24
CA THR A 25 -24.36 -36.12 2.32
C THR A 25 -23.47 -35.01 2.87
N ILE A 26 -22.19 -35.19 2.58
CA ILE A 26 -21.18 -34.19 2.21
C ILE A 26 -21.66 -32.73 2.33
N LEU A 27 -21.18 -32.08 3.39
CA LEU A 27 -20.41 -30.85 3.34
C LEU A 27 -20.47 -30.04 2.02
N SER A 28 -21.50 -29.22 1.81
CA SER A 28 -21.41 -28.12 0.83
C SER A 28 -22.36 -26.96 1.13
N LYS A 29 -22.37 -26.46 2.37
CA LYS A 29 -22.69 -25.03 2.55
C LYS A 29 -21.45 -24.26 2.13
N ALA A 30 -21.41 -23.82 0.88
CA ALA A 30 -20.48 -22.80 0.44
C ALA A 30 -20.62 -21.60 1.40
N CYS A 31 -19.72 -21.53 2.36
CA CYS A 31 -19.54 -20.39 3.23
C CYS A 31 -19.13 -19.25 2.31
N GLY A 32 -20.09 -18.43 1.88
CA GLY A 32 -19.83 -17.20 1.15
C GLY A 32 -19.05 -16.28 2.07
N ILE A 33 -17.73 -16.42 2.08
CA ILE A 33 -16.83 -15.50 2.77
C ILE A 33 -17.07 -14.15 2.11
N GLU A 34 -17.57 -13.18 2.88
CA GLU A 34 -17.72 -11.84 2.34
C GLU A 34 -16.38 -11.36 1.82
N PRO A 35 -16.30 -10.65 0.69
CA PRO A 35 -15.01 -10.34 0.12
C PRO A 35 -14.42 -9.07 0.78
N THR A 36 -14.39 -8.96 2.10
CA THR A 36 -13.92 -7.76 2.83
C THR A 36 -12.56 -8.05 3.48
N ALA A 37 -11.67 -7.07 3.65
CA ALA A 37 -10.38 -7.28 4.33
C ALA A 37 -10.54 -8.00 5.69
N VAL A 38 -11.58 -7.64 6.45
CA VAL A 38 -12.01 -8.32 7.68
C VAL A 38 -12.34 -9.81 7.48
N ALA A 39 -13.02 -10.14 6.39
CA ALA A 39 -13.42 -11.51 6.09
C ALA A 39 -12.28 -12.34 5.48
N TYR A 40 -11.33 -11.70 4.78
CA TYR A 40 -10.04 -12.30 4.42
C TYR A 40 -9.23 -12.64 5.68
N ARG A 41 -9.14 -11.73 6.66
CA ARG A 41 -8.53 -12.06 7.97
C ARG A 41 -9.27 -13.16 8.72
N ALA A 42 -10.60 -13.12 8.74
CA ALA A 42 -11.39 -14.18 9.35
C ALA A 42 -11.17 -15.54 8.66
N ALA A 43 -10.93 -15.55 7.34
CA ALA A 43 -10.58 -16.74 6.58
C ALA A 43 -9.15 -17.21 6.88
N PHE A 44 -8.18 -16.29 7.04
CA PHE A 44 -6.82 -16.63 7.48
C PHE A 44 -6.78 -17.21 8.89
N LYS A 45 -7.54 -16.66 9.84
CA LYS A 45 -7.72 -17.23 11.18
C LYS A 45 -8.33 -18.63 11.16
N ARG A 46 -9.02 -18.99 10.07
CA ARG A 46 -9.60 -20.32 9.83
C ARG A 46 -8.74 -21.18 8.89
N GLU A 47 -7.54 -20.72 8.56
CA GLU A 47 -6.57 -21.40 7.68
C GLU A 47 -7.11 -21.76 6.28
N VAL A 48 -8.11 -21.02 5.78
CA VAL A 48 -8.65 -21.25 4.44
C VAL A 48 -7.56 -20.98 3.39
N PRO A 49 -7.39 -21.85 2.36
CA PRO A 49 -6.43 -21.63 1.29
C PRO A 49 -6.72 -20.32 0.54
N LEU A 50 -5.68 -19.62 0.12
CA LEU A 50 -5.78 -18.35 -0.61
C LEU A 50 -6.54 -18.48 -1.95
N ASP A 51 -6.47 -19.64 -2.58
CA ASP A 51 -7.07 -19.91 -3.89
C ASP A 51 -8.60 -20.02 -3.84
N ASP A 52 -9.17 -20.31 -2.66
CA ASP A 52 -10.61 -20.46 -2.45
C ASP A 52 -11.32 -19.13 -2.15
N LEU A 53 -10.56 -18.04 -1.97
CA LEU A 53 -11.12 -16.74 -1.66
C LEU A 53 -11.66 -16.04 -2.92
N PRO A 54 -12.84 -15.38 -2.84
CA PRO A 54 -13.47 -14.78 -4.01
C PRO A 54 -12.64 -13.63 -4.59
N PHE A 55 -12.08 -13.86 -5.79
CA PHE A 55 -11.20 -12.93 -6.52
C PHE A 55 -11.77 -11.54 -6.82
N ARG A 56 -13.10 -11.39 -6.90
CA ARG A 56 -13.75 -10.10 -7.17
C ARG A 56 -14.70 -9.69 -6.07
N VAL A 57 -14.35 -8.57 -5.46
CA VAL A 57 -15.12 -7.91 -4.42
C VAL A 57 -15.77 -6.66 -4.99
N ASN A 58 -17.06 -6.47 -4.75
CA ASN A 58 -17.66 -5.14 -4.82
C ASN A 58 -17.57 -4.48 -3.44
N PHE A 59 -16.74 -3.44 -3.32
CA PHE A 59 -16.59 -2.68 -2.06
C PHE A 59 -17.60 -1.53 -1.91
N ARG A 60 -18.40 -1.27 -2.95
CA ARG A 60 -19.35 -0.16 -2.95
C ARG A 60 -20.41 -0.36 -1.87
N GLY A 61 -20.61 0.65 -1.03
CA GLY A 61 -21.59 0.66 0.05
C GLY A 61 -21.13 0.00 1.35
N LYS A 62 -19.91 -0.56 1.40
CA LYS A 62 -19.38 -1.16 2.62
C LYS A 62 -19.06 -0.07 3.66
N PRO A 63 -19.28 -0.34 4.97
CA PRO A 63 -18.77 0.52 6.02
C PRO A 63 -17.25 0.62 5.90
N TYR A 64 -16.73 1.82 6.15
CA TYR A 64 -15.31 2.11 6.22
C TYR A 64 -15.02 2.69 7.60
N LYS A 65 -14.38 1.88 8.44
CA LYS A 65 -13.91 2.30 9.76
C LYS A 65 -12.41 2.02 9.83
N PRO A 66 -11.54 3.04 9.62
CA PRO A 66 -10.10 2.82 9.75
C PRO A 66 -9.78 2.38 11.18
N ALA A 67 -8.83 1.46 11.30
CA ALA A 67 -8.34 0.99 12.59
C ALA A 67 -7.61 2.12 13.34
N THR A 68 -7.28 1.87 14.60
CA THR A 68 -6.40 2.76 15.36
C THR A 68 -4.94 2.62 14.89
N VAL A 69 -4.12 3.62 15.22
CA VAL A 69 -2.69 3.64 14.87
C VAL A 69 -1.95 2.43 15.46
N GLN A 70 -2.28 2.06 16.70
CA GLN A 70 -1.67 0.92 17.41
C GLN A 70 -1.99 -0.41 16.71
N GLU A 71 -3.27 -0.63 16.37
CA GLU A 71 -3.70 -1.81 15.61
C GLU A 71 -3.05 -1.88 14.22
N SER A 72 -2.83 -0.74 13.57
CA SER A 72 -2.11 -0.65 12.29
C SER A 72 -0.65 -1.10 12.43
N LEU A 73 0.04 -0.64 13.48
CA LEU A 73 1.43 -1.03 13.76
C LEU A 73 1.55 -2.53 14.06
N GLU A 74 0.65 -3.07 14.87
CA GLU A 74 0.58 -4.51 15.17
C GLU A 74 0.30 -5.33 13.91
N TYR A 75 -0.63 -4.87 13.06
CA TYR A 75 -0.95 -5.56 11.82
C TYR A 75 0.23 -5.61 10.86
N VAL A 76 0.91 -4.50 10.65
CA VAL A 76 2.04 -4.45 9.69
C VAL A 76 3.17 -5.40 10.13
N LYS A 77 3.33 -5.62 11.44
CA LYS A 77 4.28 -6.61 12.00
C LYS A 77 3.77 -8.05 11.96
N SER A 78 2.48 -8.27 11.72
CA SER A 78 1.86 -9.60 11.78
C SER A 78 2.24 -10.50 10.59
N ALA A 79 2.17 -11.83 10.81
CA ALA A 79 2.35 -12.81 9.75
C ALA A 79 1.26 -12.74 8.66
N GLU A 80 0.05 -12.25 9.02
CA GLU A 80 -1.06 -12.06 8.09
C GLU A 80 -0.68 -11.07 6.96
N PHE A 81 -0.07 -9.94 7.34
CA PHE A 81 0.38 -8.93 6.39
C PHE A 81 1.40 -9.51 5.41
N THR A 82 2.42 -10.20 5.93
CA THR A 82 3.47 -10.81 5.12
C THR A 82 2.91 -11.85 4.14
N LYS A 83 1.97 -12.69 4.58
CA LYS A 83 1.30 -13.69 3.73
C LYS A 83 0.43 -13.04 2.63
N LEU A 84 -0.27 -11.95 2.96
CA LEU A 84 -1.18 -11.27 2.03
C LEU A 84 -0.41 -10.50 0.95
N TYR A 85 0.66 -9.79 1.32
CA TYR A 85 1.42 -8.94 0.40
C TYR A 85 2.66 -9.63 -0.21
N ARG A 86 3.09 -10.78 0.32
CA ARG A 86 4.20 -11.60 -0.21
C ARG A 86 5.52 -10.83 -0.33
N GLY A 87 5.82 -9.98 0.65
CA GLY A 87 7.02 -9.13 0.66
C GLY A 87 7.02 -8.01 -0.39
N LYS A 88 5.93 -7.80 -1.13
CA LYS A 88 5.80 -6.72 -2.12
C LYS A 88 5.15 -5.49 -1.51
N PRO A 89 5.33 -4.29 -2.09
CA PRO A 89 4.67 -3.10 -1.60
C PRO A 89 3.15 -3.22 -1.71
N VAL A 90 2.45 -2.59 -0.77
CA VAL A 90 0.98 -2.68 -0.61
C VAL A 90 0.20 -2.42 -1.90
N TRP A 91 0.68 -1.50 -2.73
CA TRP A 91 0.03 -1.08 -3.96
C TRP A 91 0.31 -2.00 -5.16
N PHE A 92 1.22 -2.98 -5.06
CA PHE A 92 1.68 -3.81 -6.18
C PHE A 92 0.54 -4.58 -6.87
N TYR A 93 -0.36 -5.19 -6.08
CA TYR A 93 -1.47 -5.98 -6.62
C TYR A 93 -2.73 -5.16 -6.94
N HIS A 94 -2.68 -3.83 -6.78
CA HIS A 94 -3.82 -2.97 -7.06
C HIS A 94 -3.75 -2.43 -8.48
N ARG A 95 -4.83 -2.64 -9.25
CA ARG A 95 -4.99 -2.07 -10.59
C ARG A 95 -6.19 -1.15 -10.64
N ARG A 96 -5.97 0.06 -11.15
CA ARG A 96 -7.03 1.05 -11.36
C ARG A 96 -7.78 0.79 -12.66
N ASN A 97 -9.09 0.95 -12.62
CA ASN A 97 -9.95 0.89 -13.81
C ASN A 97 -10.14 2.30 -14.38
N PHE A 98 -9.76 2.52 -15.63
CA PHE A 98 -9.98 3.76 -16.38
C PHE A 98 -10.18 3.45 -17.86
N LYS A 99 -10.73 4.39 -18.61
CA LYS A 99 -10.98 4.24 -20.06
C LYS A 99 -9.72 4.57 -20.85
N GLY A 100 -9.38 3.74 -21.83
CA GLY A 100 -8.26 3.96 -22.75
C GLY A 100 -6.92 3.40 -22.26
N HIS A 101 -5.85 3.73 -22.97
CA HIS A 101 -4.48 3.28 -22.64
C HIS A 101 -3.86 4.10 -21.51
N PHE A 102 -4.10 5.40 -21.49
CA PHE A 102 -3.47 6.31 -20.54
C PHE A 102 -4.39 6.58 -19.35
N PRO A 103 -3.88 6.51 -18.11
CA PRO A 103 -4.63 6.90 -16.95
C PRO A 103 -4.94 8.41 -16.99
N PRO A 104 -6.04 8.85 -16.38
CA PRO A 104 -6.28 10.28 -16.22
C PRO A 104 -5.20 10.89 -15.31
N LYS A 105 -4.72 12.10 -15.66
CA LYS A 105 -3.63 12.80 -14.96
C LYS A 105 -3.82 12.90 -13.45
N ARG A 106 -5.06 13.05 -12.98
CA ARG A 106 -5.38 13.13 -11.55
C ARG A 106 -6.15 11.89 -11.10
N PRO A 107 -5.84 11.33 -9.92
CA PRO A 107 -6.66 10.27 -9.33
C PRO A 107 -7.99 10.82 -8.84
N ARG A 108 -8.91 9.92 -8.48
CA ARG A 108 -10.19 10.27 -7.82
C ARG A 108 -9.94 11.04 -6.53
N LYS A 109 -10.87 11.92 -6.14
CA LYS A 109 -10.78 12.75 -4.93
C LYS A 109 -10.69 11.90 -3.65
N SER A 110 -11.64 10.98 -3.45
CA SER A 110 -11.66 10.05 -2.31
C SER A 110 -12.25 8.69 -2.72
N CYS A 111 -11.97 7.65 -1.94
CA CYS A 111 -12.68 6.37 -2.03
C CYS A 111 -13.85 6.28 -1.04
N THR A 112 -13.80 7.09 0.01
CA THR A 112 -14.71 7.08 1.14
C THR A 112 -15.51 8.38 1.22
N HIS A 113 -16.74 8.29 1.69
CA HIS A 113 -17.61 9.42 2.00
C HIS A 113 -18.64 8.99 3.04
N GLY A 114 -18.83 9.80 4.10
CA GLY A 114 -19.80 9.50 5.16
C GLY A 114 -19.59 8.14 5.85
N GLY A 115 -18.33 7.71 6.06
CA GLY A 115 -18.04 6.42 6.68
C GLY A 115 -18.35 5.18 5.80
N LEU A 116 -18.60 5.38 4.50
CA LEU A 116 -18.86 4.31 3.54
C LEU A 116 -17.88 4.38 2.36
N LEU A 117 -17.58 3.23 1.75
CA LEU A 117 -16.85 3.13 0.50
C LEU A 117 -17.78 3.42 -0.68
N ILE A 118 -17.57 4.55 -1.37
CA ILE A 118 -18.35 4.89 -2.57
C ILE A 118 -17.95 3.98 -3.75
N THR A 119 -16.69 3.59 -3.79
CA THR A 119 -16.08 2.99 -4.97
C THR A 119 -16.05 1.47 -4.88
N SER A 120 -16.36 0.78 -5.97
CA SER A 120 -16.29 -0.68 -6.04
C SER A 120 -14.85 -1.22 -5.99
N ASN A 121 -13.88 -0.46 -6.50
CA ASN A 121 -12.45 -0.79 -6.47
C ASN A 121 -11.69 0.31 -5.70
N PRO A 122 -11.62 0.26 -4.35
CA PRO A 122 -10.99 1.27 -3.50
C PRO A 122 -9.46 1.28 -3.64
N CYS A 123 -8.82 2.34 -3.15
CA CYS A 123 -7.36 2.47 -3.20
C CYS A 123 -6.69 1.39 -2.34
N PRO A 124 -5.40 1.05 -2.53
CA PRO A 124 -4.72 0.00 -1.74
C PRO A 124 -4.89 0.19 -0.22
N ILE A 125 -4.74 1.42 0.26
CA ILE A 125 -4.94 1.84 1.66
C ILE A 125 -6.42 1.79 2.05
N CYS A 126 -7.31 2.28 1.19
CA CYS A 126 -8.74 2.36 1.47
C CYS A 126 -9.45 1.00 1.43
N ARG A 127 -8.81 -0.01 0.83
CA ARG A 127 -9.30 -1.38 0.70
C ARG A 127 -9.13 -2.16 2.00
N ASP A 128 -8.07 -1.86 2.72
CA ASP A 128 -7.69 -2.54 3.97
C ASP A 128 -7.72 -1.52 5.12
N GLU A 129 -8.69 -1.66 6.00
CA GLU A 129 -8.99 -0.70 7.06
C GLU A 129 -7.87 -0.57 8.09
N TYR A 130 -7.01 -1.58 8.19
CA TYR A 130 -5.90 -1.62 9.14
C TYR A 130 -4.64 -0.93 8.63
N LEU A 131 -4.61 -0.52 7.36
CA LEU A 131 -3.51 0.28 6.84
C LEU A 131 -3.78 1.75 7.09
N VAL A 132 -3.31 2.24 8.23
CA VAL A 132 -3.39 3.64 8.60
C VAL A 132 -2.03 4.30 8.34
N LEU A 133 -2.06 5.39 7.58
CA LEU A 133 -0.88 6.19 7.28
C LEU A 133 -0.59 7.13 8.45
N ASP A 134 0.52 6.89 9.14
CA ASP A 134 1.02 7.71 10.26
C ASP A 134 2.55 7.73 10.23
N TYR A 135 3.15 8.83 10.69
CA TYR A 135 4.62 8.98 10.79
C TYR A 135 5.30 7.89 11.63
N GLN A 136 4.59 7.33 12.62
CA GLN A 136 5.10 6.25 13.48
C GLN A 136 5.29 4.93 12.72
N ASN A 137 4.52 4.72 11.63
CA ASN A 137 4.57 3.49 10.85
C ASN A 137 5.55 3.62 9.68
N VAL A 138 6.84 3.66 10.01
CA VAL A 138 7.94 3.81 9.05
C VAL A 138 7.91 2.69 8.00
N TYR A 139 7.63 1.45 8.41
CA TYR A 139 7.59 0.31 7.51
C TYR A 139 6.53 0.48 6.42
N LEU A 140 5.33 0.95 6.78
CA LEU A 140 4.27 1.22 5.81
C LEU A 140 4.63 2.39 4.89
N LEU A 141 5.18 3.48 5.44
CA LEU A 141 5.56 4.66 4.66
C LEU A 141 6.66 4.36 3.63
N LYS A 142 7.63 3.51 3.98
CA LYS A 142 8.71 3.06 3.08
C LYS A 142 8.17 2.42 1.80
N HIS A 143 7.01 1.75 1.82
CA HIS A 143 6.41 1.18 0.60
C HIS A 143 5.99 2.24 -0.43
N PHE A 144 5.81 3.51 -0.03
CA PHE A 144 5.42 4.60 -0.91
C PHE A 144 6.58 5.53 -1.29
N LEU A 145 7.79 5.21 -0.86
CA LEU A 145 9.01 5.91 -1.23
C LEU A 145 9.75 5.16 -2.33
N HIS A 146 10.45 5.90 -3.18
CA HIS A 146 11.40 5.31 -4.10
C HIS A 146 12.64 4.82 -3.32
N PRO A 147 13.14 3.58 -3.55
CA PRO A 147 14.20 2.99 -2.73
C PRO A 147 15.52 3.77 -2.76
N GLN A 148 15.84 4.45 -3.86
CA GLN A 148 17.11 5.16 -4.03
C GLN A 148 17.04 6.67 -3.78
N SER A 149 15.98 7.35 -4.25
CA SER A 149 15.85 8.80 -4.13
C SER A 149 15.13 9.23 -2.86
N ALA A 150 14.48 8.29 -2.16
CA ALA A 150 13.58 8.57 -1.03
C ALA A 150 12.49 9.61 -1.35
N GLU A 151 12.15 9.75 -2.64
CA GLU A 151 11.06 10.60 -3.11
C GLU A 151 9.72 9.88 -3.01
N ILE A 152 8.66 10.67 -2.83
CA ILE A 152 7.29 10.15 -2.69
C ILE A 152 6.78 9.71 -4.06
N LEU A 153 6.32 8.47 -4.17
CA LEU A 153 5.75 7.94 -5.40
C LEU A 153 4.43 8.61 -5.76
N GLU A 154 4.27 8.92 -7.04
CA GLU A 154 3.04 9.56 -7.54
C GLU A 154 1.80 8.66 -7.39
N PRO A 155 0.59 9.24 -7.31
CA PRO A 155 -0.66 8.48 -7.31
C PRO A 155 -0.92 7.67 -8.58
N THR A 156 -0.25 8.01 -9.69
CA THR A 156 -0.34 7.30 -10.95
C THR A 156 0.26 5.90 -10.84
N THR A 157 1.36 5.76 -10.09
CA THR A 157 2.04 4.48 -9.85
C THR A 157 1.39 3.73 -8.67
N THR A 158 1.14 4.42 -7.56
CA THR A 158 0.62 3.82 -6.32
C THR A 158 -0.89 3.54 -6.36
N GLY A 159 -1.65 4.22 -7.22
CA GLY A 159 -3.10 4.05 -7.33
C GLY A 159 -3.92 4.63 -6.16
N LEU A 160 -3.31 5.49 -5.33
CA LEU A 160 -3.97 6.16 -4.21
C LEU A 160 -5.03 7.17 -4.68
N CYS A 161 -6.03 7.45 -3.83
CA CYS A 161 -6.91 8.60 -4.04
C CYS A 161 -6.23 9.89 -3.56
N GLN A 162 -6.67 11.05 -4.06
CA GLN A 162 -6.07 12.35 -3.70
C GLN A 162 -6.07 12.59 -2.19
N LYS A 163 -7.17 12.24 -1.50
CA LYS A 163 -7.26 12.39 -0.04
C LYS A 163 -6.15 11.63 0.68
N GLN A 164 -5.97 10.34 0.38
CA GLN A 164 -4.94 9.53 1.03
C GLN A 164 -3.52 9.91 0.61
N HIS A 165 -3.32 10.36 -0.64
CA HIS A 165 -2.00 10.85 -1.05
C HIS A 165 -1.60 12.15 -0.34
N LYS A 166 -2.56 13.05 -0.04
CA LYS A 166 -2.30 14.23 0.80
C LYS A 166 -1.95 13.86 2.23
N VAL A 167 -2.64 12.88 2.81
CA VAL A 167 -2.32 12.35 4.15
C VAL A 167 -0.92 11.75 4.15
N LEU A 168 -0.61 10.90 3.17
CA LEU A 168 0.72 10.32 2.98
C LEU A 168 1.80 11.40 2.93
N PHE A 169 1.59 12.44 2.14
CA PHE A 169 2.53 13.55 2.02
C PHE A 169 2.79 14.23 3.37
N LEU A 170 1.72 14.56 4.11
CA LEU A 170 1.86 15.18 5.43
C LEU A 170 2.59 14.29 6.44
N GLU A 171 2.27 13.00 6.47
CA GLU A 171 2.90 12.07 7.42
C GLU A 171 4.37 11.78 7.09
N ILE A 172 4.74 11.80 5.81
CA ILE A 172 6.14 11.68 5.39
C ILE A 172 6.93 12.94 5.75
N GLU A 173 6.38 14.14 5.51
CA GLU A 173 7.04 15.39 5.90
C GLU A 173 7.23 15.45 7.43
N LYS A 174 6.20 15.08 8.21
CA LYS A 174 6.35 14.94 9.67
C LYS A 174 7.42 13.93 10.06
N ALA A 175 7.48 12.78 9.39
CA ALA A 175 8.49 11.76 9.66
C ALA A 175 9.91 12.23 9.30
N ARG A 176 10.06 13.09 8.29
CA ARG A 176 11.32 13.76 7.94
C ARG A 176 11.73 14.77 9.00
N ASP A 177 10.80 15.61 9.46
CA ASP A 177 11.04 16.59 10.52
C ASP A 177 11.48 15.92 11.83
N LEU A 178 10.90 14.76 12.15
CA LEU A 178 11.25 13.96 13.32
C LEU A 178 12.50 13.09 13.12
N GLY A 179 13.09 13.06 11.92
CA GLY A 179 14.25 12.23 11.58
C GLY A 179 13.97 10.73 11.60
N THR A 180 12.70 10.30 11.47
CA THR A 180 12.32 8.88 11.46
C THR A 180 12.51 8.23 10.07
N ILE A 181 12.44 9.04 9.01
CA ILE A 181 12.69 8.62 7.62
C ILE A 181 13.90 9.36 7.08
N GLU A 182 14.76 8.63 6.38
CA GLU A 182 15.93 9.21 5.70
C GLU A 182 15.51 10.14 4.57
N MET A 183 16.19 11.28 4.49
CA MET A 183 16.02 12.23 3.39
C MET A 183 17.38 12.73 2.91
N ARG A 184 17.46 13.04 1.63
CA ARG A 184 18.66 13.65 1.06
C ARG A 184 18.74 15.11 1.47
N LEU A 185 19.71 15.43 2.33
CA LEU A 185 19.99 16.82 2.70
C LEU A 185 21.09 17.39 1.79
N PRO A 186 20.84 18.48 1.04
CA PRO A 186 21.88 19.12 0.25
C PRO A 186 22.84 19.89 1.16
N PHE A 187 24.13 19.66 0.99
CA PHE A 187 25.16 20.45 1.67
C PHE A 187 25.38 21.72 0.88
N ARG A 188 25.33 22.86 1.58
CA ARG A 188 25.69 24.16 1.02
C ARG A 188 27.08 24.50 1.53
N LEU A 189 27.98 24.77 0.59
CA LEU A 189 29.30 25.28 0.88
C LEU A 189 29.26 26.79 0.72
N PHE A 190 29.86 27.49 1.68
CA PHE A 190 29.90 28.94 1.73
C PHE A 190 31.35 29.40 1.65
N ASP A 191 31.56 30.53 0.98
CA ASP A 191 32.81 31.27 1.05
C ASP A 191 32.79 32.09 2.34
N TYR A 192 33.65 31.76 3.30
CA TYR A 192 33.63 32.41 4.62
C TYR A 192 34.18 33.84 4.58
N ALA A 193 35.02 34.17 3.59
CA ALA A 193 35.54 35.52 3.42
C ALA A 193 34.41 36.53 3.13
N ASP A 194 33.38 36.12 2.39
CA ASP A 194 32.20 36.96 2.07
C ASP A 194 31.39 37.36 3.32
N TYR A 195 31.47 36.59 4.42
CA TYR A 195 30.68 36.82 5.64
C TYR A 195 31.49 37.35 6.81
N TYR A 196 32.76 36.95 6.92
CA TYR A 196 33.59 37.22 8.10
C TYR A 196 34.86 38.02 7.78
N GLY A 197 35.01 38.55 6.57
CA GLY A 197 36.19 39.34 6.17
C GLY A 197 36.50 40.54 7.09
N ASP A 198 35.48 41.10 7.75
CA ASP A 198 35.65 42.23 8.68
C ASP A 198 35.90 41.78 10.13
N LEU A 199 35.66 40.51 10.45
CA LEU A 199 35.60 39.99 11.82
C LEU A 199 36.75 39.02 12.15
N LEU A 200 37.27 38.31 11.16
CA LEU A 200 38.29 37.28 11.34
C LEU A 200 39.59 37.68 10.65
N THR A 201 40.69 37.23 11.23
CA THR A 201 42.01 37.36 10.60
C THR A 201 42.14 36.43 9.41
N GLU A 202 43.03 36.76 8.46
CA GLU A 202 43.29 35.94 7.27
C GLU A 202 43.71 34.50 7.62
N GLU A 203 44.40 34.31 8.75
CA GLU A 203 44.81 32.98 9.24
C GLU A 203 43.63 32.14 9.72
N GLU A 204 42.67 32.73 10.43
CA GLU A 204 41.46 32.06 10.90
C GLU A 204 40.52 31.72 9.73
N LEU A 205 40.41 32.62 8.74
CA LEU A 205 39.68 32.37 7.51
C LEU A 205 40.32 31.23 6.71
N ALA A 206 41.65 31.21 6.57
CA ALA A 206 42.37 30.14 5.89
C ALA A 206 42.20 28.78 6.59
N GLN A 207 42.10 28.76 7.93
CA GLN A 207 41.77 27.53 8.69
C GLN A 207 40.37 27.02 8.34
N LEU A 208 39.36 27.89 8.25
CA LEU A 208 38.00 27.52 7.85
C LEU A 208 37.92 27.03 6.40
N GLU A 209 38.61 27.71 5.48
CA GLU A 209 38.68 27.36 4.07
C GLU A 209 39.46 26.06 3.81
N SER A 210 40.41 25.71 4.68
CA SER A 210 41.21 24.48 4.57
C SER A 210 40.34 23.22 4.50
N HIS A 211 39.17 23.26 5.15
CA HIS A 211 38.19 22.18 5.17
C HIS A 211 37.26 22.15 3.94
N VAL A 212 37.25 23.18 3.08
CA VAL A 212 36.13 23.43 2.16
C VAL A 212 36.43 23.44 0.66
N ALA A 213 37.66 23.60 0.12
CA ALA A 213 37.75 23.71 -1.35
C ALA A 213 39.04 23.28 -2.08
N SER A 214 38.81 22.68 -3.26
CA SER A 214 39.55 22.97 -4.50
C SER A 214 38.56 22.94 -5.67
N GLY A 215 38.18 24.11 -6.19
CA GLY A 215 37.37 24.22 -7.42
C GLY A 215 38.27 24.54 -8.62
N THR A 216 38.14 23.79 -9.71
CA THR A 216 38.97 23.96 -10.93
C THR A 216 38.32 24.83 -12.01
N ASP A 217 37.05 25.21 -11.85
CA ASP A 217 36.30 25.80 -12.96
C ASP A 217 35.87 27.23 -12.60
N SER A 218 35.91 28.11 -13.60
CA SER A 218 35.74 29.57 -13.55
C SER A 218 34.38 30.09 -13.03
N GLY A 219 33.61 29.26 -12.33
CA GLY A 219 32.32 29.59 -11.78
C GLY A 219 32.15 29.03 -10.36
N ARG A 220 32.96 29.52 -9.41
CA ARG A 220 32.71 29.60 -7.94
C ARG A 220 31.92 28.46 -7.27
N ARG A 221 31.91 27.24 -7.82
CA ARG A 221 31.24 26.08 -7.23
C ARG A 221 32.25 25.43 -6.29
N LEU A 222 32.09 25.72 -5.01
CA LEU A 222 32.84 25.05 -3.96
C LEU A 222 32.43 23.58 -3.97
N GLU A 223 33.42 22.70 -4.02
CA GLU A 223 33.25 21.25 -3.90
C GLU A 223 34.08 20.80 -2.69
N PRO A 224 33.56 19.87 -1.88
CA PRO A 224 34.24 19.45 -0.67
C PRO A 224 35.58 18.78 -0.98
N ARG A 225 36.63 19.10 -0.21
CA ARG A 225 37.95 18.48 -0.35
C ARG A 225 37.89 17.02 0.09
N GLY A 226 37.86 16.12 -0.89
CA GLY A 226 37.59 14.70 -0.64
C GLY A 226 36.14 14.46 -0.20
N SER A 227 35.67 13.21 -0.25
CA SER A 227 34.36 12.90 0.32
C SER A 227 34.44 13.14 1.82
N ILE A 228 33.88 14.25 2.31
CA ILE A 228 33.80 14.56 3.75
C ILE A 228 33.20 13.36 4.50
N TYR A 229 32.25 12.66 3.88
CA TYR A 229 31.68 11.42 4.42
C TYR A 229 32.69 10.29 4.53
N ARG A 230 33.60 10.15 3.57
CA ARG A 230 34.65 9.14 3.61
C ARG A 230 35.66 9.45 4.69
N ALA A 231 36.10 10.70 4.83
CA ALA A 231 37.00 11.12 5.89
C ALA A 231 36.33 11.03 7.29
N ALA A 232 35.06 11.42 7.41
CA ALA A 232 34.30 11.29 8.65
C ALA A 232 34.02 9.81 9.00
N ALA A 233 33.69 8.97 8.01
CA ALA A 233 33.53 7.53 8.20
C ALA A 233 34.85 6.87 8.62
N GLU A 234 35.96 7.23 7.96
CA GLU A 234 37.31 6.79 8.30
C GLU A 234 37.69 7.24 9.74
N ALA A 235 37.34 8.47 10.12
CA ALA A 235 37.53 8.98 11.48
C ALA A 235 36.71 8.17 12.52
N VAL A 236 35.45 7.83 12.24
CA VAL A 236 34.65 6.97 13.13
C VAL A 236 35.24 5.57 13.26
N THR A 237 35.81 5.01 12.17
CA THR A 237 36.51 3.72 12.24
C THR A 237 37.84 3.77 12.99
N SER A 238 38.46 4.94 13.07
CA SER A 238 39.71 5.16 13.83
C SER A 238 39.50 5.37 15.34
N LEU A 239 38.25 5.56 15.79
CA LEU A 239 37.94 5.73 17.20
C LEU A 239 38.15 4.44 17.99
N PRO A 240 38.51 4.53 19.29
CA PRO A 240 38.53 3.39 20.17
C PRO A 240 37.18 2.66 20.14
N PRO A 241 37.16 1.32 20.18
CA PRO A 241 35.93 0.53 20.04
C PRO A 241 34.84 0.87 21.06
N SER A 242 35.23 1.37 22.24
CA SER A 242 34.31 1.87 23.28
C SER A 242 33.54 3.12 22.86
N LEU A 243 34.21 4.09 22.21
CA LEU A 243 33.60 5.33 21.70
C LEU A 243 32.81 5.07 20.42
N ALA A 244 33.32 4.20 19.53
CA ALA A 244 32.60 3.82 18.32
C ALA A 244 31.29 3.08 18.64
N GLY A 245 31.26 2.26 19.70
CA GLY A 245 30.04 1.62 20.20
C GLY A 245 29.04 2.63 20.79
N LEU A 246 29.52 3.59 21.60
CA LEU A 246 28.68 4.66 22.17
C LEU A 246 27.98 5.50 21.11
N ILE A 247 28.67 5.88 20.02
CA ILE A 247 28.09 6.66 18.93
C ILE A 247 27.06 5.84 18.15
N ARG A 248 27.33 4.54 17.89
CA ARG A 248 26.36 3.66 17.22
C ARG A 248 25.13 3.36 18.06
N HIS A 249 25.23 3.51 19.38
CA HIS A 249 24.18 3.16 20.33
C HIS A 249 23.59 4.38 21.04
N SER A 250 24.03 5.59 20.71
CA SER A 250 23.52 6.81 21.33
C SER A 250 22.09 7.04 20.89
N ALA A 251 21.16 6.79 21.80
CA ALA A 251 19.72 6.93 21.60
C ALA A 251 19.23 8.38 21.34
N LEU A 252 20.13 9.37 21.32
CA LEU A 252 19.80 10.79 21.15
C LEU A 252 19.49 11.15 19.68
N ILE A 253 20.05 10.40 18.74
CA ILE A 253 19.72 10.52 17.31
C ILE A 253 19.25 9.13 16.88
N PRO A 254 18.00 8.95 16.41
CA PRO A 254 17.59 7.68 15.86
C PRO A 254 18.43 7.38 14.62
N HIS A 255 19.50 6.62 14.81
CA HIS A 255 20.29 6.09 13.72
C HIS A 255 19.41 5.06 13.03
N VAL A 256 19.01 5.36 11.80
CA VAL A 256 18.43 4.34 10.93
C VAL A 256 19.51 3.28 10.75
N GLU A 257 19.19 2.05 11.13
CA GLU A 257 19.96 0.89 10.66
C GLU A 257 19.94 0.96 9.14
N GLU A 258 21.13 1.08 8.53
CA GLU A 258 21.34 0.85 7.11
C GLU A 258 20.97 -0.62 6.84
N VAL A 259 19.66 -0.89 6.74
CA VAL A 259 19.18 -2.11 6.12
C VAL A 259 19.57 -1.93 4.68
N ALA A 260 20.70 -2.53 4.30
CA ALA A 260 21.06 -2.75 2.92
C ALA A 260 19.89 -3.50 2.27
N THR A 261 18.92 -2.75 1.74
CA THR A 261 17.89 -3.31 0.90
C THR A 261 18.63 -3.65 -0.38
N GLU A 262 19.11 -4.89 -0.45
CA GLU A 262 19.40 -5.50 -1.74
C GLU A 262 18.17 -5.20 -2.61
N PRO A 263 18.35 -4.52 -3.76
CA PRO A 263 17.23 -4.22 -4.62
C PRO A 263 16.54 -5.54 -4.92
N PRO A 264 15.20 -5.64 -4.74
CA PRO A 264 14.51 -6.90 -4.95
C PRO A 264 14.87 -7.41 -6.34
N ALA A 265 15.43 -8.62 -6.40
CA ALA A 265 15.89 -9.24 -7.65
C ALA A 265 14.81 -9.03 -8.72
N THR A 266 15.17 -8.28 -9.77
CA THR A 266 14.26 -7.87 -10.83
C THR A 266 13.98 -9.03 -11.78
N GLU A 267 13.44 -10.12 -11.26
CA GLU A 267 12.73 -11.13 -12.04
C GLU A 267 11.22 -10.90 -11.85
N ILE A 268 10.78 -9.71 -12.21
CA ILE A 268 9.35 -9.38 -12.25
C ILE A 268 8.81 -9.87 -13.59
N GLU A 269 8.50 -11.16 -13.68
CA GLU A 269 7.65 -11.66 -14.76
C GLU A 269 6.23 -11.12 -14.53
N SER A 270 5.96 -9.96 -15.13
CA SER A 270 4.61 -9.43 -15.22
C SER A 270 3.75 -10.47 -15.96
N PRO A 271 2.62 -10.93 -15.39
CA PRO A 271 1.78 -11.92 -16.06
C PRO A 271 1.41 -11.40 -17.45
N ARG A 272 1.81 -12.14 -18.50
CA ARG A 272 1.57 -11.76 -19.90
C ARG A 272 0.06 -11.69 -20.11
N LEU A 273 -0.46 -10.48 -20.31
CA LEU A 273 -1.86 -10.28 -20.64
C LEU A 273 -2.15 -10.98 -21.97
N PRO A 274 -3.23 -11.78 -22.07
CA PRO A 274 -3.65 -12.31 -23.36
C PRO A 274 -3.92 -11.16 -24.34
N ASN A 275 -3.50 -11.37 -25.58
CA ASN A 275 -3.40 -10.38 -26.64
C ASN A 275 -4.63 -9.45 -26.67
N ARG A 276 -4.45 -8.18 -26.26
CA ARG A 276 -5.53 -7.21 -26.09
C ARG A 276 -6.39 -7.04 -27.35
N TYR A 277 -5.78 -7.11 -28.52
CA TYR A 277 -6.48 -7.06 -29.80
C TYR A 277 -7.49 -8.20 -29.96
N LYS A 278 -7.16 -9.42 -29.53
CA LYS A 278 -8.08 -10.57 -29.57
C LYS A 278 -9.29 -10.34 -28.66
N MET A 279 -9.11 -9.69 -27.51
CA MET A 279 -10.21 -9.34 -26.60
C MET A 279 -11.14 -8.27 -27.19
N GLU A 280 -10.58 -7.23 -27.83
CA GLU A 280 -11.35 -6.17 -28.48
C GLU A 280 -12.15 -6.71 -29.69
N GLU A 281 -11.55 -7.62 -30.48
CA GLU A 281 -12.24 -8.32 -31.58
C GLU A 281 -13.37 -9.24 -31.08
N ALA A 282 -13.12 -10.03 -30.02
CA ALA A 282 -14.13 -10.88 -29.42
C ALA A 282 -15.32 -10.05 -28.90
N TYR A 283 -15.04 -8.90 -28.28
CA TYR A 283 -16.07 -7.98 -27.81
C TYR A 283 -16.87 -7.35 -28.96
N ARG A 284 -16.22 -6.94 -30.06
CA ARG A 284 -16.89 -6.47 -31.27
C ARG A 284 -17.80 -7.55 -31.88
N LYS A 285 -17.32 -8.79 -32.00
CA LYS A 285 -18.11 -9.94 -32.49
C LYS A 285 -19.35 -10.19 -31.61
N LEU A 286 -19.20 -10.09 -30.29
CA LEU A 286 -20.30 -10.26 -29.33
C LEU A 286 -21.37 -9.17 -29.49
N LEU A 287 -20.97 -7.90 -29.66
CA LEU A 287 -21.90 -6.79 -29.91
C LEU A 287 -22.65 -6.95 -31.24
N LEU A 288 -21.96 -7.38 -32.30
CA LEU A 288 -22.59 -7.66 -33.59
C LEU A 288 -23.61 -8.80 -33.49
N ARG A 289 -23.28 -9.88 -32.77
CA ARG A 289 -24.22 -10.99 -32.50
C ARG A 289 -25.47 -10.51 -31.74
N ARG A 290 -25.31 -9.64 -30.74
CA ARG A 290 -26.43 -9.04 -29.99
C ARG A 290 -27.29 -8.10 -30.83
N ARG A 291 -26.69 -7.35 -31.77
CA ARG A 291 -27.46 -6.51 -32.72
C ARG A 291 -28.27 -7.37 -33.67
N ARG A 292 -27.66 -8.42 -34.24
CA ARG A 292 -28.35 -9.38 -35.13
C ARG A 292 -29.51 -10.09 -34.41
N SER A 293 -29.32 -10.52 -33.17
CA SER A 293 -30.42 -11.12 -32.40
C SER A 293 -31.54 -10.12 -32.09
N LYS A 294 -31.22 -8.83 -31.93
CA LYS A 294 -32.23 -7.77 -31.73
C LYS A 294 -32.99 -7.42 -33.02
N SER A 295 -32.34 -7.44 -34.18
CA SER A 295 -33.03 -7.20 -35.46
C SER A 295 -33.96 -8.36 -35.80
N ILE A 296 -33.53 -9.61 -35.56
CA ILE A 296 -34.38 -10.81 -35.76
C ILE A 296 -35.65 -10.77 -34.89
N LEU A 297 -35.57 -10.21 -33.68
CA LEU A 297 -36.74 -10.06 -32.79
C LEU A 297 -37.70 -8.94 -33.20
N LEU A 298 -37.27 -8.00 -34.06
CA LEU A 298 -38.09 -6.87 -34.51
C LEU A 298 -38.76 -7.11 -35.87
N GLU A 299 -38.24 -8.05 -36.67
CA GLU A 299 -38.80 -8.43 -37.98
C GLU A 299 -39.82 -9.58 -37.89
N GLY A 300 -40.07 -10.11 -36.69
CA GLY A 300 -40.98 -11.24 -36.43
C GLY A 300 -42.37 -10.88 -35.90
N ASN A 301 -42.79 -9.62 -35.99
CA ASN A 301 -44.14 -9.14 -35.65
C ASN A 301 -44.81 -8.52 -36.88
#